data_AF-A0A9E6B5D8-F1
#
_entry.id   AF-A0A9E6B5D8-F1
#
_cell.length_a   1.000
_cell.length_b   1.000
_cell.length_c   1.000
_cell.angle_alpha   90.00
_cell.angle_beta   90.00
_cell.angle_gamma   90.00
#
_symmetry.space_group_name_H-M   'P 1'
#
loop_
_entity.id
_entity.type
_entity.pdbx_description
1 polymer ?
#
loop_
_entity_poly.entity_id
_entity_poly.type
_entity_poly.pdbx_seq_one_letter_code
_entity_poly.pdbx_strand_id
1 'polypeptide(L)'
;MPVHWEPQDIADLLQTCIEGETDHKAWDYFECCEIIEPKLENIRLRAINALYGPDWPKYMKSIETDDYLTQEGKELFAELVAEC
;
A
#
# COMPACT_ATOMS: atom_id res chain seq x y z
N MET A 1 -3.21 -16.97 -10.41
CA MET A 1 -4.62 -17.13 -10.01
C MET A 1 -4.92 -16.06 -9.00
N PRO A 2 -6.04 -15.33 -9.11
CA PRO A 2 -6.44 -14.37 -8.11
C PRO A 2 -6.54 -15.02 -6.72
N VAL A 3 -6.20 -14.26 -5.69
CA VAL A 3 -6.13 -14.74 -4.30
C VAL A 3 -7.17 -14.04 -3.43
N HIS A 4 -7.54 -14.68 -2.34
CA HIS A 4 -8.38 -14.08 -1.33
C HIS A 4 -7.51 -13.32 -0.33
N TRP A 5 -7.92 -12.10 -0.02
CA TRP A 5 -7.44 -11.30 1.10
C TRP A 5 -8.66 -10.85 1.90
N GLU A 6 -8.57 -10.86 3.22
CA GLU A 6 -9.57 -10.22 4.05
C GLU A 6 -9.32 -8.70 4.07
N PRO A 7 -10.37 -7.87 4.12
CA PRO A 7 -10.21 -6.42 4.21
C PRO A 7 -9.30 -5.98 5.36
N GLN A 8 -9.40 -6.67 6.52
CA GLN A 8 -8.58 -6.36 7.69
C GLN A 8 -7.09 -6.63 7.45
N ASP A 9 -6.74 -7.71 6.73
CA ASP A 9 -5.34 -8.04 6.44
C ASP A 9 -4.69 -6.96 5.57
N ILE A 10 -5.46 -6.40 4.62
CA ILE A 10 -5.00 -5.28 3.78
C ILE A 10 -4.90 -3.99 4.60
N ALA A 11 -5.91 -3.70 5.44
CA ALA A 11 -5.91 -2.53 6.31
C ALA A 11 -4.68 -2.54 7.24
N ASP A 12 -4.40 -3.67 7.87
CA ASP A 12 -3.25 -3.84 8.76
C ASP A 12 -1.93 -3.66 8.00
N LEU A 13 -1.80 -4.27 6.81
CA LEU A 13 -0.61 -4.10 5.97
C LEU A 13 -0.39 -2.62 5.59
N LEU A 14 -1.42 -1.92 5.12
CA LEU A 14 -1.32 -0.50 4.77
C LEU A 14 -0.99 0.36 5.99
N GLN A 15 -1.54 0.02 7.16
CA GLN A 15 -1.23 0.69 8.42
C GLN A 15 0.25 0.55 8.78
N THR A 16 0.86 -0.63 8.58
CA THR A 16 2.31 -0.80 8.80
C THR A 16 3.16 0.14 7.93
N CYS A 17 2.73 0.44 6.71
CA CYS A 17 3.40 1.41 5.85
C CYS A 17 3.31 2.84 6.39
N ILE A 18 2.16 3.24 6.95
CA ILE A 18 1.96 4.57 7.57
C ILE A 18 2.90 4.74 8.78
N GLU A 19 3.05 3.68 9.56
CA GLU A 19 3.87 3.64 10.77
C GLU A 19 5.38 3.54 10.47
N GLY A 20 5.75 3.16 9.25
CA GLY A 20 7.14 2.95 8.85
C GLY A 20 7.70 1.61 9.30
N GLU A 21 6.83 0.67 9.67
CA GLU A 21 7.15 -0.69 10.11
C GLU A 21 6.65 -1.73 9.10
N THR A 22 6.75 -1.41 7.79
CA THR A 22 6.21 -2.22 6.70
C THR A 22 6.61 -3.69 6.84
N ASP A 23 5.62 -4.59 6.90
CA ASP A 23 5.89 -6.02 6.74
C ASP A 23 6.29 -6.29 5.29
N HIS A 24 7.60 -6.28 5.03
CA HIS A 24 8.16 -6.45 3.69
C HIS A 24 7.74 -7.75 3.03
N LYS A 25 7.54 -8.84 3.78
CA LYS A 25 7.13 -10.12 3.17
C LYS A 25 5.67 -10.09 2.73
N ALA A 26 4.80 -9.53 3.58
CA ALA A 26 3.40 -9.35 3.23
C ALA A 26 3.25 -8.35 2.07
N TRP A 27 4.05 -7.28 2.07
CA TRP A 27 4.09 -6.30 0.99
C TRP A 27 4.53 -6.91 -0.34
N ASP A 28 5.64 -7.66 -0.37
CA ASP A 28 6.12 -8.33 -1.60
C ASP A 28 5.04 -9.24 -2.20
N TYR A 29 4.30 -9.96 -1.35
CA TYR A 29 3.20 -10.81 -1.79
C TYR A 29 2.00 -9.99 -2.29
N PHE A 30 1.62 -8.93 -1.55
CA PHE A 30 0.56 -8.00 -1.92
C PHE A 30 0.84 -7.31 -3.27
N GLU A 31 2.08 -6.94 -3.54
CA GLU A 31 2.49 -6.34 -4.81
C GLU A 31 2.36 -7.32 -5.98
N CYS A 32 2.77 -8.57 -5.78
CA CYS A 32 2.88 -9.58 -6.83
C CYS A 32 1.60 -10.37 -7.10
N CYS A 33 0.58 -10.27 -6.24
CA CYS A 33 -0.68 -10.99 -6.40
C CYS A 33 -1.77 -10.13 -7.05
N GLU A 34 -2.81 -10.81 -7.57
CA GLU A 34 -4.07 -10.21 -8.00
C GLU A 34 -5.13 -10.61 -6.98
N ILE A 35 -5.89 -9.66 -6.46
CA ILE A 35 -6.93 -9.92 -5.46
C ILE A 35 -8.25 -10.17 -6.17
N ILE A 36 -8.94 -11.23 -5.78
CA ILE A 36 -10.19 -11.66 -6.44
C ILE A 36 -11.31 -10.64 -6.29
N GLU A 37 -11.33 -9.89 -5.19
CA GLU A 37 -12.37 -8.93 -4.89
C GLU A 37 -12.06 -7.56 -5.53
N PRO A 38 -12.88 -7.06 -6.48
CA PRO A 38 -12.56 -5.86 -7.25
C PRO A 38 -12.33 -4.60 -6.42
N LYS A 39 -13.05 -4.45 -5.30
CA LYS A 39 -12.86 -3.32 -4.39
C LYS A 39 -11.45 -3.35 -3.77
N LEU A 40 -11.04 -4.51 -3.26
CA LEU A 40 -9.73 -4.69 -2.64
C LEU A 40 -8.58 -4.64 -3.66
N GLU A 41 -8.81 -5.15 -4.87
CA GLU A 41 -7.86 -5.02 -5.98
C GLU A 41 -7.67 -3.55 -6.38
N ASN A 42 -8.73 -2.73 -6.37
CA ASN A 42 -8.61 -1.30 -6.63
C ASN A 42 -7.74 -0.61 -5.57
N ILE A 43 -7.92 -0.95 -4.30
CA ILE A 43 -7.10 -0.46 -3.18
C ILE A 43 -5.62 -0.83 -3.40
N ARG A 44 -5.36 -2.10 -3.71
CA ARG A 44 -4.00 -2.60 -4.02
C ARG A 44 -3.34 -1.83 -5.16
N LEU A 45 -4.05 -1.66 -6.27
CA LEU A 45 -3.55 -0.91 -7.42
C LEU A 45 -3.28 0.56 -7.09
N ARG A 46 -4.14 1.21 -6.29
CA ARG A 46 -3.92 2.59 -5.84
C ARG A 46 -2.68 2.70 -4.95
N ALA A 47 -2.50 1.77 -4.01
CA ALA A 47 -1.33 1.74 -3.13
C ALA A 47 -0.04 1.55 -3.93
N ILE A 48 0.00 0.58 -4.86
CA ILE A 48 1.16 0.32 -5.73
C ILE A 48 1.45 1.51 -6.65
N ASN A 49 0.42 2.11 -7.24
CA ASN A 49 0.63 3.29 -8.09
C ASN A 49 1.15 4.50 -7.30
N ALA A 50 0.84 4.61 -6.01
CA ALA A 50 1.44 5.64 -5.16
C ALA A 50 2.94 5.38 -4.92
N LEU A 51 3.34 4.12 -4.74
CA LEU A 51 4.72 3.73 -4.42
C LEU A 51 5.63 3.50 -5.63
N TYR A 52 5.09 3.33 -6.83
CA TYR A 52 5.89 3.03 -8.03
C TYR A 52 5.41 3.76 -9.29
N GLY A 53 4.33 4.54 -9.20
CA GLY A 53 3.75 5.27 -10.32
C GLY A 53 4.42 6.61 -10.60
N PRO A 54 3.93 7.34 -11.62
CA PRO A 54 4.52 8.62 -12.05
C PRO A 54 4.47 9.71 -10.98
N ASP A 55 3.49 9.65 -10.07
CA ASP A 55 3.33 10.58 -8.96
C ASP A 55 4.13 10.18 -7.71
N TRP A 56 5.02 9.18 -7.81
CA TRP A 56 5.84 8.70 -6.70
C TRP A 56 6.47 9.81 -5.82
N PRO A 57 7.10 10.87 -6.38
CA PRO A 57 7.72 11.91 -5.54
C PRO A 57 6.74 12.68 -4.65
N LYS A 58 5.43 12.61 -4.95
CA LYS A 58 4.37 13.21 -4.15
C LYS A 58 4.08 12.37 -2.90
N TYR A 59 4.09 11.05 -3.02
CA TYR A 59 3.67 10.13 -1.97
C TYR A 59 4.83 9.52 -1.20
N MET A 60 6.01 9.49 -1.79
CA MET A 60 7.21 8.88 -1.23
C MET A 60 8.39 9.86 -1.28
N LYS A 61 9.25 9.75 -0.27
CA LYS A 61 10.56 10.37 -0.24
C LYS A 61 11.60 9.33 0.13
N SER A 62 12.77 9.47 -0.47
CA SER A 62 13.96 8.69 -0.13
C SER A 62 14.93 9.60 0.62
N ILE A 63 15.30 9.25 1.84
CA ILE A 63 16.43 9.87 2.56
C ILE A 63 17.49 8.80 2.71
N GLU A 64 18.65 9.05 2.10
CA GLU A 64 19.84 8.18 2.15
C GLU A 64 19.56 6.76 1.63
N THR A 65 19.10 5.87 2.51
CA THR A 65 18.84 4.45 2.21
C THR A 65 17.39 4.02 2.45
N ASP A 66 16.56 4.89 3.02
CA ASP A 66 15.23 4.53 3.48
C ASP A 66 14.16 5.34 2.74
N ASP A 67 13.18 4.60 2.23
CA ASP A 67 12.00 5.13 1.59
C ASP A 67 10.87 5.27 2.62
N TYR A 68 10.26 6.45 2.68
CA TYR A 68 9.18 6.73 3.62
C TYR A 68 8.05 7.51 2.95
N LEU A 69 6.82 7.26 3.41
CA LEU A 69 5.65 8.01 2.97
C LEU A 69 5.79 9.49 3.35
N THR A 70 5.50 10.37 2.39
CA THR A 70 5.24 11.79 2.66
C THR A 70 3.95 11.96 3.46
N GLN A 71 3.63 13.18 3.87
CA GLN A 71 2.35 13.47 4.51
C GLN A 71 1.18 13.11 3.58
N GLU A 72 1.27 13.47 2.29
CA GLU A 72 0.29 13.14 1.27
C GLU A 72 0.20 11.62 1.02
N GLY A 73 1.32 10.91 1.12
CA GLY A 73 1.35 9.45 1.08
C GLY A 73 0.62 8.81 2.25
N LYS A 74 0.85 9.31 3.48
CA LYS A 74 0.15 8.83 4.68
C LYS A 74 -1.34 9.11 4.63
N GLU A 75 -1.75 10.27 4.13
CA GLU A 75 -3.16 10.62 3.94
C GLU A 75 -3.84 9.67 2.95
N LEU A 76 -3.22 9.42 1.79
CA LEU A 76 -3.74 8.46 0.83
C LEU A 76 -3.85 7.05 1.44
N PHE A 77 -2.81 6.58 2.15
CA PHE A 77 -2.86 5.25 2.76
C PHE A 77 -3.92 5.17 3.86
N ALA A 78 -4.14 6.22 4.64
CA ALA A 78 -5.21 6.28 5.63
C ALA A 78 -6.61 6.24 4.99
N GLU A 79 -6.81 6.90 3.84
CA GLU A 79 -8.03 6.79 3.05
C GLU A 79 -8.25 5.35 2.58
N LEU A 80 -7.21 4.70 2.06
CA LEU A 80 -7.28 3.31 1.59
C LEU A 80 -7.59 2.32 2.73
N VAL A 81 -7.04 2.54 3.93
CA VAL A 81 -7.38 1.77 5.14
C VAL A 81 -8.86 1.93 5.50
N ALA A 82 -9.39 3.15 5.47
CA ALA A 82 -10.81 3.41 5.75
C ALA A 82 -11.75 2.84 4.67
N GLU A 83 -11.23 2.63 3.46
CA GLU A 83 -11.94 2.01 2.35
C GLU A 83 -11.93 0.49 2.38
N CYS A 84 -11.09 -0.18 3.17
CA CYS A 84 -11.09 -1.65 3.28
C CYS A 84 -12.42 -2.15 3.87
#